data_AF-J9EEY5-F1
#
_entry.id   AF-J9EEY5-F1
#
_cell.length_a   1.000
_cell.length_b   1.000
_cell.length_c   1.000
_cell.angle_alpha   90.00
_cell.angle_beta   90.00
_cell.angle_gamma   90.00
#
_symmetry.space_group_name_H-M   'P 1'
#
loop_
_entity.id
_entity.type
_entity.pdbx_description
1 polymer ?
#
loop_
_entity_poly.entity_id
_entity_poly.type
_entity_poly.pdbx_seq_one_letter_code
_entity_poly.pdbx_strand_id
1 'polypeptide(L)'
;SCDSDTSGRFTRNGHERNIGSLCEIISFTGKKKKVETKVHRKTLNPVFNETFIFKVPFVEIASKTLVFAVYDFDRFSKHDQIGQVLIPLGKIDLGQVIEEWKDIAPPPDDKEADKSLGDICFSLRYVPTAGKLTVVILEAKNLKKMDVGGLSDPYVKIVLLQGGKRLKKKKTSIKKCTLNPYYNESFSFEVPFEQIQVDKFS
;
A
#
# COMPACT_ATOMS: atom_id res chain seq x y z
N SER A 1 25.34 34.22 -9.05
CA SER A 1 25.32 32.95 -9.80
C SER A 1 26.07 31.91 -9.01
N CYS A 2 25.36 31.10 -8.23
CA CYS A 2 25.86 29.85 -7.67
C CYS A 2 24.64 28.94 -7.59
N ASP A 3 24.51 28.07 -8.59
CA ASP A 3 23.61 26.93 -8.58
C ASP A 3 24.06 25.97 -7.48
N SER A 4 23.11 25.50 -6.66
CA SER A 4 23.34 24.38 -5.75
C SER A 4 22.08 23.53 -5.66
N ASP A 5 22.00 22.63 -6.65
CA ASP A 5 21.60 21.22 -6.59
C ASP A 5 20.25 20.84 -5.96
N THR A 6 19.28 20.60 -6.84
CA THR A 6 17.87 20.23 -6.58
C THR A 6 17.64 18.75 -6.21
N SER A 7 18.65 18.00 -5.75
CA SER A 7 18.46 16.61 -5.30
C SER A 7 18.23 16.56 -3.81
N GLY A 8 17.01 16.81 -3.35
CA GLY A 8 16.74 16.65 -1.92
C GLY A 8 16.83 15.17 -1.53
N ARG A 9 17.65 14.91 -0.51
CA ARG A 9 17.95 13.59 0.03
C ARG A 9 17.35 13.51 1.43
N PHE A 10 16.56 12.48 1.70
CA PHE A 10 16.13 12.14 3.05
C PHE A 10 16.62 10.73 3.38
N THR A 11 17.37 10.58 4.47
CA THR A 11 17.91 9.29 4.92
C THR A 11 17.14 8.79 6.13
N ARG A 12 16.43 7.66 5.99
CA ARG A 12 16.06 6.80 7.11
C ARG A 12 16.49 5.37 6.76
N ASN A 13 17.34 4.78 7.61
CA ASN A 13 17.87 3.40 7.51
C ASN A 13 18.80 3.09 6.32
N GLY A 14 19.60 4.05 5.84
CA GLY A 14 20.77 3.75 4.99
C GLY A 14 20.48 3.25 3.56
N HIS A 15 19.22 3.22 3.13
CA HIS A 15 18.87 3.00 1.72
C HIS A 15 18.54 4.35 1.07
N GLU A 16 19.34 4.77 0.08
CA GLU A 16 19.01 5.87 -0.82
C GLU A 16 17.72 5.50 -1.57
N ARG A 17 16.60 6.15 -1.21
CA ARG A 17 15.35 6.01 -1.97
C ARG A 17 15.13 7.28 -2.76
N ASN A 18 15.01 7.12 -4.08
CA ASN A 18 14.48 8.17 -4.94
C ASN A 18 13.03 8.41 -4.51
N ILE A 19 12.72 9.61 -4.04
CA ILE A 19 11.35 9.97 -3.64
C ILE A 19 10.48 9.87 -4.89
N GLY A 20 9.63 8.83 -4.89
CA GLY A 20 8.97 8.30 -6.06
C GLY A 20 7.91 9.27 -6.55
N SER A 21 7.05 9.73 -5.66
CA SER A 21 6.05 10.76 -5.90
C SER A 21 5.33 11.12 -4.60
N LEU A 22 5.03 12.39 -4.34
CA LEU A 22 4.34 12.79 -3.11
C LEU A 22 2.83 12.95 -3.33
N CYS A 23 2.04 12.48 -2.37
CA CYS A 23 0.64 12.86 -2.23
C CYS A 23 0.29 13.15 -0.77
N GLU A 24 -0.75 13.95 -0.57
CA GLU A 24 -1.31 14.24 0.72
C GLU A 24 -2.71 13.61 0.82
N ILE A 25 -2.95 12.89 1.91
CA ILE A 25 -4.25 12.31 2.26
C ILE A 25 -4.86 13.12 3.39
N ILE A 26 -6.04 13.65 3.16
CA ILE A 26 -6.76 14.50 4.11
C ILE A 26 -7.95 13.72 4.68
N SER A 27 -8.06 13.64 6.00
CA SER A 27 -9.14 12.89 6.66
C SER A 27 -9.50 13.42 8.05
N PHE A 28 -10.64 12.97 8.58
CA PHE A 28 -11.01 13.21 9.98
C PHE A 28 -10.77 11.96 10.82
N THR A 29 -10.27 12.15 12.05
CA THR A 29 -10.13 11.05 13.02
C THR A 29 -11.45 10.29 13.21
N GLY A 30 -11.38 8.96 13.13
CA GLY A 30 -12.54 8.07 13.33
C GLY A 30 -13.50 7.95 12.15
N LYS A 31 -13.26 8.63 11.01
CA LYS A 31 -14.08 8.48 9.79
C LYS A 31 -13.33 7.73 8.69
N LYS A 32 -14.07 6.94 7.91
CA LYS A 32 -13.53 6.22 6.74
C LYS A 32 -13.31 7.12 5.51
N LYS A 33 -13.96 8.29 5.47
CA LYS A 33 -13.86 9.20 4.32
C LYS A 33 -12.49 9.90 4.33
N LYS A 34 -11.69 9.61 3.31
CA LYS A 34 -10.42 10.24 3.01
C LYS A 34 -10.54 10.89 1.62
N VAL A 35 -9.81 11.98 1.41
CA VAL A 35 -9.60 12.56 0.08
C VAL A 35 -8.10 12.63 -0.15
N GLU A 36 -7.70 12.54 -1.41
CA GLU A 36 -6.30 12.46 -1.80
C GLU A 36 -6.02 13.58 -2.81
N THR A 37 -4.86 14.22 -2.68
CA THR A 37 -4.37 15.14 -3.70
C THR A 37 -3.91 14.38 -4.93
N LYS A 38 -3.63 15.12 -5.99
CA LYS A 38 -2.83 14.63 -7.11
C LYS A 38 -1.46 14.20 -6.62
N VAL A 39 -0.90 13.23 -7.35
CA VAL A 39 0.42 12.68 -7.11
C VAL A 39 1.45 13.54 -7.85
N HIS A 40 2.36 14.17 -7.11
CA HIS A 40 3.43 15.00 -7.65
C HIS A 40 4.72 14.18 -7.76
N ARG A 41 5.15 13.88 -8.99
CA ARG A 41 6.30 13.00 -9.23
C ARG A 41 7.61 13.73 -9.06
N LYS A 42 8.61 13.05 -8.48
CA LYS A 42 10.01 13.50 -8.42
C LYS A 42 10.19 14.92 -7.86
N THR A 43 9.44 15.28 -6.83
CA THR A 43 9.59 16.56 -6.12
C THR A 43 9.56 16.36 -4.62
N LEU A 44 10.34 17.15 -3.91
CA LEU A 44 10.34 17.26 -2.46
C LEU A 44 9.57 18.47 -1.93
N ASN A 45 9.19 19.37 -2.83
CA ASN A 45 8.46 20.59 -2.53
C ASN A 45 7.20 20.60 -3.41
N PRO A 46 6.25 19.69 -3.17
CA PRO A 46 5.02 19.65 -3.96
C PRO A 46 4.18 20.89 -3.66
N VAL A 47 3.66 21.52 -4.70
CA VAL A 47 2.67 22.60 -4.60
C VAL A 47 1.35 22.03 -5.09
N PHE A 48 0.46 21.68 -4.15
CA PHE A 48 -0.80 21.01 -4.48
C PHE A 48 -1.85 22.00 -5.01
N ASN A 49 -2.07 23.11 -4.30
CA ASN A 49 -3.09 24.12 -4.63
C ASN A 49 -4.49 23.50 -4.90
N GLU A 50 -4.88 22.51 -4.09
CA GLU A 50 -6.17 21.82 -4.19
C GLU A 50 -7.10 22.23 -3.05
N THR A 51 -8.39 22.33 -3.34
CA THR A 51 -9.42 22.68 -2.35
C THR A 51 -10.38 21.52 -2.15
N PHE A 52 -10.60 21.15 -0.89
CA PHE A 52 -11.47 20.04 -0.51
C PHE A 52 -12.60 20.53 0.38
N ILE A 53 -13.83 20.09 0.09
CA ILE A 53 -15.03 20.48 0.84
C ILE A 53 -15.52 19.30 1.67
N PHE A 54 -15.52 19.46 2.99
CA PHE A 54 -16.06 18.48 3.92
C PHE A 54 -17.34 18.97 4.57
N LYS A 55 -18.44 18.25 4.31
CA LYS A 55 -19.71 18.48 5.02
C LYS A 55 -19.60 17.87 6.42
N VAL A 56 -19.44 18.71 7.43
CA VAL A 56 -19.34 18.30 8.84
C VAL A 56 -20.42 19.02 9.65
N PRO A 57 -21.26 18.28 10.41
CA PRO A 57 -22.20 18.90 11.34
C PRO A 57 -21.46 19.74 12.39
N PHE A 58 -21.96 20.95 12.67
CA PHE A 58 -21.31 21.90 13.60
C PHE A 58 -21.04 21.29 14.98
N VAL A 59 -21.99 20.51 15.49
CA VAL A 59 -21.88 19.80 16.80
C VAL A 59 -20.72 18.79 16.85
N GLU A 60 -20.26 18.29 15.70
CA GLU A 60 -19.13 17.35 15.61
C GLU A 60 -17.79 18.05 15.35
N ILE A 61 -17.77 19.36 15.08
CA ILE A 61 -16.53 20.06 14.69
C ILE A 61 -15.53 20.09 15.85
N ALA A 62 -15.99 20.49 17.04
CA ALA A 62 -15.10 20.69 18.18
C ALA A 62 -14.36 19.42 18.64
N SER A 63 -14.95 18.25 18.41
CA SER A 63 -14.37 16.95 18.76
C SER A 63 -13.54 16.31 17.65
N LYS A 64 -13.40 16.98 16.50
CA LYS A 64 -12.66 16.45 15.35
C LYS A 64 -11.25 16.99 15.25
N THR A 65 -10.38 16.11 14.80
CA THR A 65 -9.04 16.43 14.34
C THR A 65 -8.97 16.16 12.85
N LEU A 66 -8.60 17.18 12.08
CA LEU A 66 -8.23 17.03 10.69
C LEU A 66 -6.80 16.48 10.63
N VAL A 67 -6.61 15.46 9.82
CA VAL A 67 -5.34 14.74 9.67
C VAL A 67 -4.88 14.93 8.24
N PHE A 68 -3.70 15.53 8.09
CA PHE A 68 -2.95 15.57 6.84
C PHE A 68 -1.86 14.51 6.91
N ALA A 69 -1.94 13.47 6.10
CA ALA A 69 -0.94 12.41 6.04
C ALA A 69 -0.20 12.49 4.70
N VAL A 70 1.13 12.62 4.75
CA VAL A 70 1.96 12.74 3.56
C VAL A 70 2.57 11.38 3.23
N TYR A 71 2.41 10.93 2.00
CA TYR A 71 2.90 9.64 1.52
C TYR A 71 3.89 9.80 0.37
N ASP A 72 4.88 8.92 0.34
CA ASP A 72 5.64 8.58 -0.87
C ASP A 72 4.89 7.46 -1.62
N PHE A 73 4.33 7.83 -2.77
CA PHE A 73 3.62 6.96 -3.67
C PHE A 73 4.62 6.23 -4.58
N ASP A 74 4.69 4.91 -4.38
CA ASP A 74 5.44 4.00 -5.22
C ASP A 74 4.53 3.20 -6.15
N ARG A 75 4.97 3.02 -7.39
CA ARG A 75 4.21 2.26 -8.40
C ARG A 75 4.18 0.75 -8.15
N PHE A 76 5.19 0.21 -7.49
CA PHE A 76 5.44 -1.23 -7.38
C PHE A 76 5.71 -1.70 -5.94
N SER A 77 5.54 -0.82 -4.96
CA SER A 77 5.68 -1.09 -3.53
C SER A 77 4.53 -0.45 -2.77
N LYS A 78 4.34 -0.90 -1.53
CA LYS A 78 3.45 -0.25 -0.57
C LYS A 78 3.88 1.22 -0.42
N HIS A 79 2.91 2.14 -0.41
CA HIS A 79 3.20 3.56 -0.18
C HIS A 79 3.72 3.75 1.24
N ASP A 80 4.75 4.58 1.37
CA ASP A 80 5.36 4.87 2.65
C ASP A 80 4.82 6.18 3.21
N GLN A 81 4.26 6.14 4.41
CA GLN A 81 3.87 7.36 5.09
C GLN A 81 5.13 8.08 5.57
N ILE A 82 5.36 9.28 5.05
CA ILE A 82 6.48 10.15 5.45
C ILE A 82 6.20 10.74 6.82
N GLY A 83 4.95 11.18 7.04
CA GLY A 83 4.53 11.75 8.31
C GLY A 83 3.10 12.27 8.28
N GLN A 84 2.73 13.02 9.30
CA GLN A 84 1.41 13.62 9.42
C GLN A 84 1.40 14.94 10.18
N VAL A 85 0.36 15.74 9.92
CA VAL A 85 -0.01 16.92 10.72
C VAL A 85 -1.41 16.69 11.28
N LEU A 86 -1.59 16.98 12.57
CA LEU A 86 -2.85 16.86 13.27
C LEU A 86 -3.36 18.25 13.64
N ILE A 87 -4.58 18.56 13.22
CA ILE A 87 -5.22 19.86 13.38
C ILE A 87 -6.53 19.69 14.16
N PRO A 88 -6.51 19.84 15.50
CA PRO A 88 -7.72 19.77 16.32
C PRO A 88 -8.62 20.99 16.05
N LEU A 89 -9.77 20.76 15.40
CA LEU A 89 -10.65 21.86 14.97
C LEU A 89 -11.29 22.61 16.13
N GLY A 90 -11.45 21.97 17.30
CA GLY A 90 -11.97 22.64 18.50
C GLY A 90 -11.06 23.72 19.10
N LYS A 91 -9.79 23.80 18.66
CA LYS A 91 -8.83 24.82 19.12
C LYS A 91 -8.64 25.97 18.12
N ILE A 92 -9.43 25.97 17.05
CA ILE A 92 -9.20 26.80 15.87
C ILE A 92 -10.41 27.69 15.66
N ASP A 93 -10.16 28.99 15.42
CA ASP A 93 -11.18 29.91 14.98
C ASP A 93 -11.44 29.74 13.47
N LEU A 94 -12.45 28.96 13.14
CA LEU A 94 -12.86 28.69 11.76
C LEU A 94 -13.59 29.86 11.10
N GLY A 95 -13.81 30.98 11.81
CA GLY A 95 -14.38 32.21 11.25
C GLY A 95 -13.39 33.01 10.40
N GLN A 96 -12.10 32.69 10.49
CA GLN A 96 -11.02 33.34 9.73
C GLN A 96 -10.33 32.34 8.79
N VAL A 97 -9.80 32.86 7.68
CA VAL A 97 -8.91 32.07 6.82
C VAL A 97 -7.58 31.91 7.55
N ILE A 98 -7.15 30.66 7.73
CA ILE A 98 -5.90 30.33 8.41
C ILE A 98 -4.93 29.76 7.38
N GLU A 99 -3.76 30.39 7.29
CA GLU A 99 -2.65 29.96 6.45
C GLU A 99 -1.39 29.92 7.34
N GLU A 100 -0.99 28.72 7.77
CA GLU A 100 0.16 28.54 8.65
C GLU A 100 1.02 27.35 8.21
N TRP A 101 2.33 27.45 8.44
CA TRP A 101 3.24 26.33 8.29
C TRP A 101 3.19 25.44 9.54
N LYS A 102 3.15 24.12 9.33
CA LYS A 102 3.24 23.12 10.40
C LYS A 102 4.35 22.13 10.09
N ASP A 103 5.12 21.78 11.11
CA ASP A 103 6.08 20.69 11.00
C ASP A 103 5.36 19.35 10.86
N ILE A 104 5.85 18.52 9.93
CA ILE A 104 5.34 17.17 9.73
C ILE A 104 5.88 16.29 10.86
N ALA A 105 4.97 15.79 11.70
CA ALA A 105 5.31 14.85 12.76
C ALA A 105 5.47 13.43 12.18
N PRO A 106 6.26 12.56 12.83
CA PRO A 106 6.34 11.15 12.43
C PRO A 106 4.94 10.49 12.47
N PRO A 107 4.71 9.47 11.62
CA PRO A 107 3.48 8.67 11.70
C PRO A 107 3.32 8.10 13.12
N PRO A 108 2.08 7.92 13.61
CA PRO A 108 1.85 7.22 14.87
C PRO A 108 2.29 5.78 14.67
N ASP A 109 3.11 5.24 15.58
CA ASP A 109 3.64 3.87 15.48
C ASP A 109 2.55 2.89 15.04
N ASP A 110 2.81 2.25 13.91
CA ASP A 110 1.82 1.66 13.00
C ASP A 110 1.03 0.50 13.60
N LYS A 111 -0.05 0.78 14.34
CA LYS A 111 -1.06 -0.24 14.67
C LYS A 111 -1.80 -0.76 13.42
N GLU A 112 -1.70 -0.08 12.27
CA GLU A 112 -2.20 -0.60 10.98
C GLU A 112 -1.19 -1.54 10.28
N ALA A 113 0.13 -1.35 10.44
CA ALA A 113 1.12 -2.30 9.93
C ALA A 113 0.97 -3.68 10.60
N ASP A 114 0.58 -3.71 11.89
CA ASP A 114 0.30 -4.96 12.61
C ASP A 114 -0.85 -5.81 12.01
N LYS A 115 -1.73 -5.19 11.20
CA LYS A 115 -2.80 -5.88 10.47
C LYS A 115 -2.39 -6.36 9.08
N SER A 116 -1.33 -5.80 8.51
CA SER A 116 -0.85 -6.19 7.18
C SER A 116 -0.21 -7.57 7.23
N LEU A 117 -0.67 -8.50 6.37
CA LEU A 117 -0.08 -9.85 6.27
C LEU A 117 1.06 -9.93 5.23
N GLY A 118 1.25 -8.86 4.46
CA GLY A 118 2.19 -8.76 3.35
C GLY A 118 1.50 -8.93 1.99
N ASP A 119 2.28 -8.71 0.94
CA ASP A 119 1.84 -8.70 -0.45
C ASP A 119 2.51 -9.82 -1.25
N ILE A 120 1.83 -10.36 -2.27
CA ILE A 120 2.38 -11.37 -3.19
C ILE A 120 2.21 -10.93 -4.64
N CYS A 121 3.29 -11.04 -5.41
CA CYS A 121 3.32 -10.79 -6.85
C CYS A 121 3.36 -12.11 -7.62
N PHE A 122 2.47 -12.27 -8.60
CA PHE A 122 2.38 -13.47 -9.43
C PHE A 122 1.84 -13.12 -10.82
N SER A 123 2.03 -14.04 -11.77
CA SER A 123 1.51 -13.95 -13.14
C SER A 123 0.68 -15.17 -13.48
N LEU A 124 -0.38 -14.96 -14.25
CA LEU A 124 -1.27 -15.99 -14.76
C LEU A 124 -1.34 -15.91 -16.28
N ARG A 125 -1.25 -17.05 -16.95
CA ARG A 125 -1.47 -17.17 -18.39
C ARG A 125 -2.28 -18.43 -18.66
N TYR A 126 -3.39 -18.29 -19.37
CA TYR A 126 -4.16 -19.43 -19.86
C TYR A 126 -4.04 -19.54 -21.38
N VAL A 127 -3.84 -20.75 -21.89
CA VAL A 127 -3.81 -21.07 -23.31
C VAL A 127 -4.99 -22.01 -23.61
N PRO A 128 -6.12 -21.51 -24.17
CA PRO A 128 -7.32 -22.30 -24.41
C PRO A 128 -7.08 -23.52 -25.28
N THR A 129 -6.36 -23.35 -26.39
CA THR A 129 -6.05 -24.43 -27.35
C THR A 129 -5.31 -25.61 -26.70
N ALA A 130 -4.50 -25.34 -25.68
CA ALA A 130 -3.72 -26.35 -24.96
C ALA A 130 -4.37 -26.76 -23.63
N GLY A 131 -5.51 -26.15 -23.26
CA GLY A 131 -6.11 -26.36 -21.94
C GLY A 131 -5.14 -26.10 -20.79
N LYS A 132 -4.22 -25.12 -20.91
CA LYS A 132 -3.09 -24.98 -19.99
C LYS A 132 -3.11 -23.65 -19.25
N LEU A 133 -3.23 -23.71 -17.92
CA LEU A 133 -3.06 -22.59 -17.00
C LEU A 133 -1.63 -22.60 -16.43
N THR A 134 -0.86 -21.56 -16.72
CA THR A 134 0.46 -21.31 -16.13
C THR A 134 0.33 -20.25 -15.04
N VAL A 135 0.87 -20.57 -13.86
CA VAL A 135 0.95 -19.71 -12.68
C VAL A 135 2.42 -19.50 -12.37
N VAL A 136 2.90 -18.26 -12.41
CA VAL A 136 4.27 -17.91 -12.03
C VAL A 136 4.23 -17.15 -10.72
N ILE A 137 4.83 -17.69 -9.67
CA ILE A 137 4.99 -17.00 -8.39
C ILE A 137 6.29 -16.22 -8.45
N LEU A 138 6.22 -14.89 -8.39
CA LEU A 138 7.38 -14.03 -8.57
C LEU A 138 8.05 -13.76 -7.22
N GLU A 139 7.38 -13.02 -6.34
CA GLU A 139 7.92 -12.61 -5.04
C GLU A 139 6.79 -12.30 -4.05
N ALA A 140 7.13 -12.20 -2.76
CA ALA A 140 6.27 -11.60 -1.76
C ALA A 140 7.06 -10.54 -0.98
N LYS A 141 6.37 -9.57 -0.38
CA LYS A 141 6.98 -8.45 0.36
C LYS A 141 6.25 -8.17 1.66
N ASN A 142 6.98 -7.67 2.64
CA ASN A 142 6.44 -7.22 3.94
C ASN A 142 5.57 -8.27 4.63
N LEU A 143 5.96 -9.55 4.54
CA LEU A 143 5.23 -10.64 5.19
C LEU A 143 5.22 -10.43 6.72
N LYS A 144 4.10 -10.80 7.35
CA LYS A 144 3.99 -10.75 8.80
C LYS A 144 4.97 -11.72 9.46
N LYS A 145 5.64 -11.25 10.51
CA LYS A 145 6.51 -12.06 11.36
C LYS A 145 5.65 -13.06 12.12
N MET A 146 5.83 -14.34 11.83
CA MET A 146 5.10 -15.41 12.52
C MET A 146 5.97 -16.15 13.55
N ASP A 147 7.29 -16.10 13.42
CA ASP A 147 8.21 -16.82 14.31
C ASP A 147 8.78 -15.93 15.41
N VAL A 148 9.08 -16.53 16.58
CA VAL A 148 9.58 -15.86 17.79
C VAL A 148 10.88 -15.08 17.54
N GLY A 149 11.64 -15.44 16.49
CA GLY A 149 12.87 -14.76 16.07
C GLY A 149 12.69 -13.55 15.14
N GLY A 150 11.44 -13.16 14.83
CA GLY A 150 11.15 -11.95 14.06
C GLY A 150 11.37 -12.04 12.54
N LEU A 151 11.56 -13.23 11.99
CA LEU A 151 11.57 -13.53 10.55
C LEU A 151 10.56 -14.66 10.26
N SER A 152 10.50 -15.15 9.03
CA SER A 152 9.64 -16.28 8.65
C SER A 152 10.31 -17.14 7.59
N ASP A 153 9.84 -18.38 7.45
CA ASP A 153 10.24 -19.31 6.38
C ASP A 153 9.14 -19.48 5.31
N PRO A 154 8.83 -18.42 4.53
CA PRO A 154 7.66 -18.43 3.65
C PRO A 154 7.78 -19.42 2.48
N TYR A 155 6.63 -19.99 2.12
CA TYR A 155 6.39 -20.71 0.87
C TYR A 155 4.96 -20.48 0.41
N VAL A 156 4.73 -20.54 -0.90
CA VAL A 156 3.40 -20.35 -1.49
C VAL A 156 2.81 -21.69 -1.86
N LYS A 157 1.54 -21.92 -1.48
CA LYS A 157 0.77 -23.12 -1.80
C LYS A 157 -0.31 -22.77 -2.79
N ILE A 158 -0.22 -23.35 -3.99
CA ILE A 158 -1.19 -23.14 -5.07
C ILE A 158 -2.16 -24.32 -5.06
N VAL A 159 -3.45 -24.05 -4.93
CA VAL A 159 -4.51 -25.07 -4.91
C VAL A 159 -5.52 -24.75 -5.99
N LEU A 160 -5.70 -25.67 -6.93
CA LEU A 160 -6.76 -25.61 -7.92
C LEU A 160 -8.04 -26.20 -7.32
N LEU A 161 -9.10 -25.38 -7.27
CA LEU A 161 -10.42 -25.74 -6.77
C LEU A 161 -11.43 -25.78 -7.91
N GLN A 162 -12.37 -26.73 -7.88
CA GLN A 162 -13.52 -26.78 -8.79
C GLN A 162 -14.73 -27.30 -7.99
N GLY A 163 -15.86 -26.57 -8.01
CA GLY A 163 -17.05 -26.94 -7.25
C GLY A 163 -16.80 -27.15 -5.76
N GLY A 164 -15.92 -26.33 -5.16
CA GLY A 164 -15.51 -26.45 -3.75
C GLY A 164 -14.55 -27.61 -3.42
N LYS A 165 -14.25 -28.51 -4.37
CA LYS A 165 -13.32 -29.63 -4.17
C LYS A 165 -11.91 -29.28 -4.65
N ARG A 166 -10.91 -29.79 -3.92
CA ARG A 166 -9.48 -29.62 -4.25
C ARG A 166 -9.07 -30.62 -5.33
N LEU A 167 -8.67 -30.15 -6.51
CA LEU A 167 -8.20 -31.00 -7.61
C LEU A 167 -6.69 -31.22 -7.59
N LYS A 168 -5.92 -30.13 -7.63
CA LYS A 168 -4.47 -30.18 -7.75
C LYS A 168 -3.83 -29.21 -6.78
N LYS A 169 -2.68 -29.59 -6.23
CA LYS A 169 -1.90 -28.76 -5.30
C LYS A 169 -0.45 -28.73 -5.72
N LYS A 170 0.13 -27.53 -5.75
CA LYS A 170 1.56 -27.28 -5.97
C LYS A 170 2.08 -26.35 -4.87
N LYS A 171 3.38 -26.34 -4.65
CA LYS A 171 4.03 -25.46 -3.67
C LYS A 171 5.36 -24.97 -4.22
N THR A 172 5.75 -23.77 -3.82
CA THR A 172 7.09 -23.24 -4.10
C THR A 172 8.14 -23.90 -3.21
N SER A 173 9.41 -23.62 -3.52
CA SER A 173 10.48 -23.75 -2.55
C SER A 173 10.21 -22.90 -1.30
N ILE A 174 10.74 -23.34 -0.16
CA ILE A 174 10.71 -22.59 1.09
C ILE A 174 11.91 -21.64 1.08
N LYS A 175 11.67 -20.35 1.33
CA LYS A 175 12.74 -19.36 1.52
C LYS A 175 12.91 -19.13 3.00
N LYS A 176 14.12 -19.38 3.52
CA LYS A 176 14.36 -19.31 4.96
C LYS A 176 14.63 -17.88 5.42
N CYS A 177 14.23 -17.56 6.65
CA CYS A 177 14.56 -16.33 7.37
C CYS A 177 14.35 -15.05 6.54
N THR A 178 13.21 -14.91 5.87
CA THR A 178 12.91 -13.71 5.07
C THR A 178 11.43 -13.33 5.11
N LEU A 179 11.16 -12.03 5.13
CA LEU A 179 9.82 -11.46 4.95
C LEU A 179 9.59 -10.93 3.53
N ASN A 180 10.60 -11.03 2.66
CA ASN A 180 10.57 -10.58 1.27
C ASN A 180 11.11 -11.68 0.34
N PRO A 181 10.45 -12.85 0.26
CA PRO A 181 10.95 -13.97 -0.53
C PRO A 181 10.82 -13.73 -2.04
N TYR A 182 11.88 -14.04 -2.78
CA TYR A 182 11.88 -14.10 -4.23
C TYR A 182 11.84 -15.58 -4.69
N TYR A 183 10.82 -15.93 -5.48
CA TYR A 183 10.59 -17.30 -5.95
C TYR A 183 10.93 -17.45 -7.43
N ASN A 184 10.27 -16.66 -8.29
CA ASN A 184 10.27 -16.82 -9.75
C ASN A 184 10.04 -18.27 -10.23
N GLU A 185 9.05 -18.94 -9.62
CA GLU A 185 8.74 -20.35 -9.87
C GLU A 185 7.48 -20.48 -10.73
N SER A 186 7.56 -21.25 -11.82
CA SER A 186 6.46 -21.48 -12.76
C SER A 186 5.80 -22.84 -12.55
N PHE A 187 4.48 -22.84 -12.50
CA PHE A 187 3.65 -24.02 -12.32
C PHE A 187 2.60 -24.10 -13.43
N SER A 188 2.40 -25.28 -14.00
CA SER A 188 1.36 -25.51 -14.99
C SER A 188 0.28 -26.47 -14.48
N PHE A 189 -0.96 -26.15 -14.83
CA PHE A 189 -2.15 -26.96 -14.60
C PHE A 189 -2.86 -27.17 -15.93
N GLU A 190 -3.27 -28.40 -16.17
CA GLU A 190 -4.20 -28.73 -17.25
C GLU A 190 -5.62 -28.46 -16.75
N VAL A 191 -6.29 -27.52 -17.40
CA VAL A 191 -7.66 -27.08 -17.16
C VAL A 191 -8.34 -26.94 -18.53
N PRO A 192 -9.20 -27.89 -18.92
CA PRO A 192 -9.98 -27.80 -20.15
C PRO A 192 -10.78 -26.49 -20.21
N PHE A 193 -10.94 -25.93 -21.40
CA PHE A 193 -11.61 -24.63 -21.59
C PHE A 193 -13.06 -24.62 -21.06
N GLU A 194 -13.76 -25.74 -21.17
CA GLU A 194 -15.13 -25.93 -20.68
C GLU A 194 -15.25 -25.72 -19.15
N GLN A 195 -14.15 -25.88 -18.41
CA GLN A 195 -14.11 -25.70 -16.96
C GLN A 195 -13.77 -24.27 -16.54
N ILE A 196 -13.51 -23.36 -17.50
CA ILE A 196 -13.03 -21.98 -17.26
C ILE A 196 -14.15 -20.92 -17.31
N GLN A 197 -15.42 -21.33 -17.39
CA GLN A 197 -16.59 -20.44 -17.46
C GLN A 197 -17.77 -21.02 -16.66
N VAL A 198 -18.61 -20.31 -15.89
CA VAL A 198 -18.64 -19.00 -15.21
C VAL A 198 -19.57 -19.24 -14.01
N ASP A 199 -19.18 -18.94 -12.76
CA ASP A 199 -20.17 -18.63 -11.73
C ASP A 199 -20.82 -17.29 -12.15
N LYS A 200 -21.86 -17.36 -12.98
CA LYS A 200 -22.76 -16.22 -13.15
C LYS A 200 -23.50 -16.12 -11.83
N PHE A 201 -23.20 -15.06 -11.07
CA PHE A 201 -23.91 -14.61 -9.87
C PHE A 201 -25.28 -15.29 -9.71
N SER A 202 -25.37 -16.27 -8.80
CA SER A 202 -26.63 -16.69 -8.19
C SER A 202 -26.81 -15.98 -6.87
#